data_AF-A0A529XVB8-F1
#
_entry.id   AF-A0A529XVB8-F1
#
_cell.length_a   1.000
_cell.length_b   1.000
_cell.length_c   1.000
_cell.angle_alpha   90.00
_cell.angle_beta   90.00
_cell.angle_gamma   90.00
#
_symmetry.space_group_name_H-M   'P 1'
#
loop_
_entity.id
_entity.type
_entity.pdbx_description
1 polymer ?
#
loop_
_entity_poly.entity_id
_entity_poly.type
_entity_poly.pdbx_seq_one_letter_code
_entity_poly.pdbx_strand_id
1 'polypeptide(L)' 'MMPAYLDFDTSNRRLRLDPHEPAFVQNTYEAYAFLHGTGNAFFWED' A
#
# COMPACT_ATOMS: atom_id res chain seq x y z
N MET A 1 -1.10 -10.92 1.94
CA MET A 1 0.23 -10.84 1.30
C MET A 1 0.45 -9.40 0.89
N MET A 2 1.65 -8.85 1.06
CA MET A 2 1.95 -7.47 0.67
C MET A 2 2.29 -7.42 -0.83
N PRO A 3 1.63 -6.57 -1.65
CA PRO A 3 2.00 -6.41 -3.06
C PRO A 3 3.43 -5.89 -3.21
N ALA A 4 4.14 -6.31 -4.26
CA ALA A 4 5.56 -5.96 -4.46
C ALA A 4 5.80 -4.46 -4.70
N TYR A 5 4.77 -3.73 -5.12
CA TYR A 5 4.80 -2.29 -5.39
C TYR A 5 4.36 -1.44 -4.19
N LEU A 6 4.18 -2.08 -3.03
CA LEU A 6 3.72 -1.48 -1.79
C LEU A 6 4.75 -1.78 -0.70
N ASP A 7 5.27 -0.74 -0.05
CA ASP A 7 6.08 -0.85 1.15
C ASP A 7 5.33 -0.21 2.32
N PHE A 8 5.23 -0.94 3.44
CA PHE A 8 4.49 -0.49 4.61
C PHE A 8 5.27 -0.70 5.89
N ASP A 9 5.70 0.41 6.50
CA ASP A 9 6.28 0.43 7.83
C ASP A 9 5.17 0.46 8.88
N THR A 10 4.89 -0.71 9.44
CA THR A 10 3.89 -0.89 10.50
C THR A 10 4.23 -0.14 11.81
N SER A 11 5.51 0.09 12.10
CA SER A 11 5.95 0.73 13.35
C SER A 11 5.65 2.24 13.33
N ASN A 12 5.85 2.87 12.17
CA ASN A 12 5.62 4.32 12.00
C ASN A 12 4.34 4.65 11.22
N ARG A 13 3.61 3.63 10.73
CA ARG A 13 2.44 3.74 9.84
C ARG A 13 2.74 4.55 8.58
N ARG A 14 3.87 4.26 7.92
CA ARG A 14 4.27 4.92 6.66
C ARG A 14 4.03 3.98 5.49
N LEU A 15 3.40 4.49 4.44
CA LEU A 15 3.10 3.78 3.21
C LEU A 15 3.88 4.42 2.07
N ARG A 16 4.65 3.61 1.32
CA ARG A 16 5.13 3.98 -0.01
C ARG A 16 4.42 3.11 -1.03
N LEU A 17 3.80 3.77 -2.01
CA LEU A 17 3.09 3.12 -3.09
C LEU A 17 3.16 4.05 -4.30
N ASP A 18 3.72 3.58 -5.41
CA ASP A 18 3.70 4.35 -6.66
C ASP A 18 2.32 4.18 -7.31
N PRO A 19 1.49 5.25 -7.38
CA PRO A 19 0.18 5.15 -8.00
C PRO A 19 0.25 4.96 -9.54
N HIS A 20 1.42 5.12 -10.15
CA HIS A 20 1.64 4.89 -11.58
C HIS A 20 2.15 3.49 -11.90
N GLU A 21 2.48 2.66 -10.90
CA GLU A 21 2.95 1.31 -11.14
C GLU A 21 1.89 0.51 -11.92
N PRO A 22 2.24 -0.09 -13.07
CA PRO A 22 1.26 -0.78 -13.91
C PRO A 22 0.46 -1.85 -13.18
N ALA A 23 1.09 -2.61 -12.27
CA ALA A 23 0.40 -3.63 -11.48
C ALA A 23 -0.65 -3.03 -10.53
N PHE A 24 -0.37 -1.86 -9.93
CA PHE A 24 -1.32 -1.14 -9.10
C PHE A 24 -2.47 -0.59 -9.94
N VAL A 25 -2.16 0.05 -11.08
CA VAL A 25 -3.17 0.64 -11.99
C VAL A 25 -4.15 -0.43 -12.51
N GLN A 26 -3.66 -1.64 -12.79
CA GLN A 26 -4.50 -2.73 -13.27
C GLN A 26 -5.39 -3.35 -12.18
N ASN A 27 -4.90 -3.42 -10.93
CA ASN A 27 -5.65 -4.01 -9.83
C ASN A 27 -5.32 -3.34 -8.48
N THR A 28 -6.01 -2.25 -8.18
CA THR A 28 -5.83 -1.51 -6.92
C THR A 28 -6.36 -2.26 -5.68
N TYR A 29 -7.26 -3.23 -5.86
CA TYR A 29 -7.89 -3.93 -4.74
C TYR A 29 -6.93 -4.78 -3.92
N GLU A 30 -5.84 -5.27 -4.52
CA GLU A 30 -4.82 -6.00 -3.76
C GLU A 30 -4.15 -5.11 -2.71
N ALA A 31 -3.80 -3.88 -3.10
CA ALA A 31 -3.26 -2.89 -2.17
C ALA A 31 -4.28 -2.50 -1.11
N TYR A 32 -5.53 -2.22 -1.49
CA TYR A 32 -6.56 -1.83 -0.52
C TYR A 32 -6.93 -2.95 0.45
N ALA A 33 -6.99 -4.20 -0.02
CA ALA A 33 -7.23 -5.35 0.84
C ALA A 33 -6.12 -5.51 1.88
N PHE A 34 -4.85 -5.34 1.47
CA PHE A 34 -3.71 -5.33 2.38
C PHE A 34 -3.81 -4.19 3.42
N LEU A 35 -4.06 -2.95 2.96
CA LEU A 35 -4.12 -1.78 3.83
C LEU A 35 -5.26 -1.88 4.84
N HIS A 36 -6.45 -2.30 4.39
CA HIS A 36 -7.62 -2.48 5.25
C HIS A 36 -7.40 -3.56 6.33
N GLY A 37 -6.60 -4.59 6.02
CA GLY A 37 -6.21 -5.62 6.99
C GLY A 37 -5.13 -5.17 7.98
N THR A 38 -4.35 -4.12 7.63
CA THR A 38 -3.17 -3.71 8.39
C THR A 38 -3.43 -2.53 9.32
N GLY A 39 -4.30 -1.58 8.93
CA GLY A 39 -4.67 -0.47 9.80
C GLY A 39 -5.61 0.54 9.16
N ASN A 40 -6.28 1.33 10.01
CA ASN A 40 -7.31 2.28 9.57
C ASN A 40 -6.75 3.59 8.98
N ALA A 41 -5.47 3.89 9.22
CA ALA A 41 -4.82 5.12 8.78
C ALA A 41 -3.29 4.96 8.69
N PHE A 42 -2.69 5.71 7.78
CA PHE A 42 -1.25 5.75 7.53
C PHE A 42 -0.84 7.09 6.92
N PHE A 43 0.45 7.38 6.97
CA PHE A 43 1.08 8.51 6.29
C PHE A 43 1.56 8.04 4.92
N TRP A 44 1.07 8.67 3.86
CA TRP A 44 1.58 8.44 2.52
C TRP A 44 2.94 9.14 2.36
N GLU A 45 3.94 8.39 1.93
CA GLU A 45 5.28 8.88 1.60
C GLU A 45 5.56 8.59 0.12
N ASP A 46 6.18 9.55 -0.57
CA ASP A 46 6.44 9.52 -2.03
C ASP A 46 6.96 8.17 -2.55
#